data_AF-A0A426ZDY3-F1
#
_entry.id   AF-A0A426ZDY3-F1
#
_cell.length_a   1.000
_cell.length_b   1.000
_cell.length_c   1.000
_cell.angle_alpha   90.00
_cell.angle_beta   90.00
_cell.angle_gamma   90.00
#
_symmetry.space_group_name_H-M   'P 1'
#
loop_
_entity.id
_entity.type
_entity.pdbx_description
1 polymer ?
#
loop_
_entity_poly.entity_id
_entity_poly.type
_entity_poly.pdbx_seq_one_letter_code
_entity_poly.pdbx_strand_id
1 'polypeptide(L)'
;MDGEELTAQETALYDRQIRVWGVDEKKRLSKAQILVSGLNGTSVEFCKNIVLAGVGSLTLMDDRLVTEDALQANFLIPRDETVYSGRSLSELCCESLRDFNPMVRVLAEKGNLAQCEMEFFDKFDVVVVTGCSLKTKIEINEKCRKRAKRIAFYAIECRDSCGEIFVDLQNYTYAQVQLLILALSSVSIILS
;
A
#
# COMPACT_ATOMS: atom_id res chain seq x y z
N MET A 1 -14.10 24.91 1.58
CA MET A 1 -13.40 24.05 2.55
C MET A 1 -11.93 24.24 2.28
N ASP A 2 -11.25 24.93 3.20
CA ASP A 2 -9.89 25.40 3.02
C ASP A 2 -8.94 24.22 2.76
N GLY A 3 -8.55 24.09 1.49
CA GLY A 3 -7.76 22.97 1.03
C GLY A 3 -6.31 23.22 1.35
N GLU A 4 -5.86 22.76 2.53
CA GLU A 4 -4.45 22.72 2.96
C GLU A 4 -3.52 22.62 1.75
N GLU A 5 -2.74 23.68 1.55
CA GLU A 5 -1.75 23.74 0.49
C GLU A 5 -0.59 22.82 0.84
N LEU A 6 -0.02 22.17 -0.18
CA LEU A 6 1.22 21.42 -0.01
C LEU A 6 2.30 22.40 0.38
N THR A 7 3.13 22.03 1.36
CA THR A 7 4.28 22.84 1.73
C THR A 7 5.23 23.01 0.53
N ALA A 8 6.07 24.04 0.56
CA ALA A 8 7.08 24.24 -0.49
C ALA A 8 8.02 23.03 -0.62
N GLN A 9 8.36 22.40 0.51
CA GLN A 9 9.17 21.19 0.56
C GLN A 9 8.46 20.01 -0.12
N GLU A 10 7.18 19.77 0.17
CA GLU A 10 6.39 18.71 -0.48
C GLU A 10 6.23 18.97 -1.97
N THR A 11 5.95 20.21 -2.35
CA THR A 11 5.82 20.60 -3.76
C THR A 11 7.12 20.32 -4.52
N ALA A 12 8.28 20.64 -3.95
CA ALA A 12 9.57 20.36 -4.55
C ALA A 12 9.86 18.85 -4.63
N LEU A 13 9.58 18.10 -3.56
CA LEU A 13 9.81 16.65 -3.49
C LEU A 13 8.94 15.89 -4.51
N TYR A 14 7.67 16.29 -4.65
CA TYR A 14 6.67 15.58 -5.46
C TYR A 14 6.40 16.25 -6.82
N ASP A 15 7.18 17.25 -7.23
CA ASP A 15 6.98 18.00 -8.49
C ASP A 15 6.72 17.07 -9.69
N ARG A 16 7.55 16.03 -9.85
CA ARG A 16 7.37 15.06 -10.95
C ARG A 16 6.07 14.27 -10.84
N GLN A 17 5.65 13.88 -9.64
CA GLN A 17 4.38 13.14 -9.42
C GLN A 17 3.17 14.07 -9.65
N ILE A 18 3.26 15.32 -9.18
CA ILE A 18 2.22 16.35 -9.34
C ILE A 18 1.98 16.65 -10.83
N ARG A 19 3.03 16.68 -11.66
CA ARG A 19 2.89 16.88 -13.11
C ARG A 19 2.11 15.76 -13.82
N VAL A 20 2.09 14.55 -13.25
CA VAL A 20 1.40 13.40 -13.85
C VAL A 20 -0.07 13.34 -13.42
N TRP A 21 -0.35 13.51 -12.12
CA TRP A 21 -1.70 13.29 -11.57
C TRP A 21 -2.44 14.58 -11.20
N GLY A 22 -1.75 15.72 -11.14
CA GLY A 22 -2.28 16.98 -10.66
C GLY A 22 -2.15 17.17 -9.15
N VAL A 23 -2.26 18.43 -8.71
CA VAL A 23 -2.10 18.83 -7.31
C VAL A 23 -3.21 18.26 -6.42
N ASP A 24 -4.46 18.25 -6.90
CA ASP A 24 -5.60 17.79 -6.11
C ASP A 24 -5.52 16.29 -5.79
N GLU A 25 -5.10 15.47 -6.75
CA GLU A 25 -4.90 14.04 -6.52
C GLU A 25 -3.73 13.78 -5.58
N LYS A 26 -2.66 14.58 -5.67
CA LYS A 26 -1.57 14.52 -4.69
C LYS A 26 -2.05 14.88 -3.27
N LYS A 27 -2.89 15.91 -3.12
CA LYS A 27 -3.50 16.27 -1.82
C LYS A 27 -4.42 15.18 -1.29
N ARG A 28 -5.15 14.47 -2.15
CA ARG A 28 -5.97 13.31 -1.75
C ARG A 28 -5.08 12.17 -1.29
N LEU A 29 -4.01 11.88 -2.02
CA LEU A 29 -3.06 10.82 -1.70
C LEU A 29 -2.36 11.08 -0.36
N SER A 30 -1.93 12.32 -0.08
CA SER A 30 -1.27 12.68 1.18
C SER A 30 -2.16 12.58 2.42
N LYS A 31 -3.47 12.38 2.24
CA LYS A 31 -4.43 12.14 3.33
C LYS A 31 -4.79 10.66 3.49
N ALA A 32 -4.50 9.84 2.47
CA ALA A 32 -4.86 8.43 2.45
C ALA A 32 -4.18 7.64 3.58
N GLN A 33 -4.97 6.85 4.30
CA GLN A 33 -4.51 5.96 5.37
C GLN A 33 -4.59 4.50 4.87
N ILE A 34 -3.45 3.82 4.79
CA ILE A 34 -3.37 2.47 4.20
C ILE A 34 -2.97 1.46 5.28
N LEU A 35 -3.65 0.32 5.32
CA LEU A 35 -3.28 -0.85 6.11
C LEU A 35 -2.74 -1.96 5.20
N VAL A 36 -1.62 -2.56 5.57
CA VAL A 36 -1.08 -3.77 4.94
C VAL A 36 -0.94 -4.86 5.98
N SER A 37 -1.64 -5.98 5.77
CA SER A 37 -1.56 -7.19 6.60
C SER A 37 -0.84 -8.31 5.83
N GLY A 38 0.23 -8.83 6.42
CA GLY A 38 1.11 -9.81 5.78
C GLY A 38 2.22 -9.16 4.94
N LEU A 39 3.45 -9.38 5.37
CA LEU A 39 4.68 -8.90 4.74
C LEU A 39 5.42 -10.05 4.04
N ASN A 40 5.62 -9.90 2.75
CA ASN A 40 6.43 -10.78 1.89
C ASN A 40 7.14 -9.91 0.85
N GLY A 41 7.96 -10.52 -0.02
CA GLY A 41 8.72 -9.79 -1.04
C GLY A 41 7.86 -8.89 -1.94
N THR A 42 6.62 -9.28 -2.24
CA THR A 42 5.71 -8.47 -3.06
C THR A 42 5.10 -7.32 -2.27
N SER A 43 4.61 -7.57 -1.06
CA SER A 43 3.97 -6.51 -0.28
C SER A 43 4.96 -5.46 0.23
N VAL A 44 6.23 -5.79 0.40
CA VAL A 44 7.26 -4.80 0.79
C VAL A 44 7.60 -3.85 -0.36
N GLU A 45 7.59 -4.33 -1.60
CA GLU A 45 7.71 -3.50 -2.80
C GLU A 45 6.52 -2.54 -2.94
N PHE A 46 5.31 -3.06 -2.70
CA PHE A 46 4.11 -2.22 -2.62
C PHE A 46 4.25 -1.14 -1.54
N CYS A 47 4.66 -1.51 -0.32
CA CYS A 47 4.86 -0.58 0.80
C CYS A 47 5.85 0.53 0.46
N LYS A 48 7.02 0.17 -0.10
CA LYS A 48 8.02 1.14 -0.56
C LYS A 48 7.41 2.12 -1.56
N ASN A 49 6.67 1.61 -2.55
CA ASN A 49 6.09 2.46 -3.60
C ASN A 49 5.05 3.44 -3.05
N ILE A 50 4.17 3.03 -2.13
CA ILE A 50 3.18 3.95 -1.55
C ILE A 50 3.81 4.96 -0.58
N VAL A 51 4.86 4.57 0.14
CA VAL A 51 5.64 5.50 0.98
C VAL A 51 6.35 6.54 0.12
N LEU A 52 7.00 6.14 -0.98
CA LEU A 52 7.60 7.07 -1.94
C LEU A 52 6.57 7.93 -2.68
N ALA A 53 5.36 7.41 -2.90
CA ALA A 53 4.25 8.18 -3.44
C ALA A 53 3.71 9.22 -2.44
N GLY A 54 4.10 9.14 -1.16
CA GLY A 54 3.77 10.10 -0.13
C GLY A 54 2.29 10.05 0.28
N VAL A 55 1.85 8.85 0.69
CA VAL A 55 0.54 8.66 1.34
C VAL A 55 0.52 9.28 2.74
N GLY A 56 -0.66 9.53 3.30
CA GLY A 56 -0.78 10.11 4.64
C GLY A 56 -0.27 9.19 5.75
N SER A 57 -0.63 7.90 5.68
CA SER A 57 -0.01 6.90 6.55
C SER A 57 -0.02 5.51 5.94
N LEU A 58 0.92 4.70 6.45
CA LEU A 58 1.00 3.27 6.21
C LEU A 58 1.08 2.54 7.55
N THR A 59 0.11 1.70 7.83
CA THR A 59 0.11 0.79 8.98
C THR A 59 0.42 -0.62 8.51
N LEU A 60 1.40 -1.27 9.15
CA LEU A 60 1.82 -2.63 8.87
C LEU A 60 1.37 -3.55 10.01
N MET A 61 0.81 -4.72 9.66
CA MET A 61 0.41 -5.74 10.61
C MET A 61 0.98 -7.10 10.20
N ASP A 62 1.99 -7.55 10.93
CA ASP A 62 2.64 -8.85 10.74
C ASP A 62 3.50 -9.20 11.95
N ASP A 63 2.95 -10.02 12.84
CA ASP A 63 3.61 -10.47 14.08
C ASP A 63 4.61 -11.60 13.87
N ARG A 64 4.77 -12.11 12.64
CA ARG A 64 5.74 -13.17 12.38
C ARG A 64 7.15 -12.67 12.67
N LEU A 65 7.97 -13.57 13.20
CA LEU A 65 9.40 -13.34 13.35
C LEU A 65 10.10 -13.49 12.00
N VAL A 66 11.32 -12.95 11.93
CA VAL A 66 12.18 -13.10 10.76
C VAL A 66 12.53 -14.58 10.53
N THR A 67 12.34 -15.02 9.29
CA THR A 67 12.80 -16.33 8.78
C THR A 67 13.88 -16.12 7.72
N GLU A 68 14.62 -17.17 7.38
CA GLU A 68 15.62 -17.11 6.31
C GLU A 68 14.98 -16.70 4.97
N ASP A 69 13.83 -17.29 4.62
CA ASP A 69 13.09 -16.92 3.41
C ASP A 69 12.70 -15.43 3.41
N ALA A 70 12.31 -14.90 4.57
CA ALA A 70 12.00 -13.48 4.71
C ALA A 70 13.25 -12.62 4.50
N LEU A 71 14.41 -13.00 5.04
CA LEU A 71 15.67 -12.28 4.81
C LEU A 71 16.05 -12.24 3.33
N GLN A 72 15.83 -13.34 2.59
CA GLN A 72 16.14 -13.40 1.16
C GLN A 72 15.16 -12.57 0.31
N ALA A 73 13.89 -12.54 0.66
CA ALA A 73 12.84 -11.90 -0.14
C ALA A 73 12.55 -10.43 0.25
N ASN A 74 12.91 -10.00 1.46
CA ASN A 74 12.52 -8.70 2.00
C ASN A 74 13.73 -7.80 2.27
N PHE A 75 13.96 -6.84 1.36
CA PHE A 75 15.07 -5.89 1.45
C PHE A 75 14.93 -4.87 2.61
N LEU A 76 13.77 -4.78 3.27
CA LEU A 76 13.56 -3.88 4.41
C LEU A 76 14.06 -4.46 5.72
N ILE A 77 14.37 -5.76 5.78
CA ILE A 77 14.88 -6.40 7.00
C ILE A 77 16.40 -6.15 7.06
N PRO A 78 16.92 -5.50 8.13
CA PRO A 78 18.35 -5.40 8.35
C PRO A 78 18.99 -6.79 8.43
N ARG A 79 20.18 -6.98 7.84
CA ARG A 79 20.87 -8.29 7.82
C ARG A 79 21.62 -8.61 9.12
N ASP A 80 21.66 -7.69 10.07
CA ASP A 80 22.28 -7.88 11.37
C ASP A 80 21.32 -8.61 12.33
N GLU A 81 21.67 -9.84 12.72
CA GLU A 81 20.88 -10.66 13.64
C GLU A 81 20.64 -10.00 14.99
N THR A 82 21.59 -9.21 15.48
CA THR A 82 21.41 -8.48 16.74
C THR A 82 20.31 -7.43 16.65
N VAL A 83 20.00 -6.96 15.44
CA VAL A 83 18.95 -5.97 15.16
C VAL A 83 17.59 -6.63 14.99
N TYR A 84 17.50 -7.77 14.30
CA TYR A 84 16.21 -8.38 13.97
C TYR A 84 15.72 -9.45 14.96
N SER A 85 16.60 -10.01 15.78
CA SER A 85 16.26 -11.09 16.69
C SER A 85 15.17 -10.67 17.70
N GLY A 86 14.12 -11.48 17.81
CA GLY A 86 12.98 -11.25 18.72
C GLY A 86 11.98 -10.18 18.28
N ARG A 87 12.16 -9.58 17.10
CA ARG A 87 11.29 -8.51 16.57
C ARG A 87 10.39 -9.02 15.45
N SER A 88 9.22 -8.40 15.30
CA SER A 88 8.30 -8.78 14.23
C SER A 88 8.70 -8.19 12.88
N LEU A 89 8.22 -8.80 11.79
CA LEU A 89 8.38 -8.26 10.45
C LEU A 89 7.81 -6.84 10.32
N SER A 90 6.66 -6.57 10.95
CA SER A 90 6.05 -5.24 10.92
C SER A 90 6.91 -4.18 11.63
N GLU A 91 7.50 -4.50 12.79
CA GLU A 91 8.37 -3.58 13.54
C GLU A 91 9.61 -3.20 12.70
N LEU A 92 10.28 -4.19 12.10
CA LEU A 92 11.49 -3.99 11.31
C LEU A 92 11.22 -3.22 10.01
N CYS A 93 10.18 -3.63 9.26
CA CYS A 93 9.84 -2.95 8.00
C CYS A 93 9.37 -1.51 8.25
N CYS A 94 8.66 -1.27 9.35
CA CYS A 94 8.21 0.05 9.74
C CYS A 94 9.36 1.02 9.98
N GLU A 95 10.42 0.59 10.68
CA GLU A 95 11.62 1.40 10.87
C GLU A 95 12.30 1.73 9.53
N SER A 96 12.60 0.71 8.73
CA SER A 96 13.28 0.90 7.43
C SER A 96 12.47 1.78 6.47
N LEU A 97 11.14 1.68 6.45
CA LEU A 97 10.30 2.48 5.55
C LEU A 97 10.25 3.96 5.91
N ARG A 98 10.47 4.34 7.19
CA ARG A 98 10.52 5.76 7.57
C ARG A 98 11.67 6.49 6.89
N ASP A 99 12.78 5.81 6.63
CA ASP A 99 13.94 6.39 5.95
C ASP A 99 13.68 6.69 4.48
N PHE A 100 12.73 5.98 3.84
CA PHE A 100 12.37 6.24 2.44
C PHE A 100 11.61 7.56 2.27
N ASN A 101 10.79 7.93 3.25
CA ASN A 101 10.04 9.18 3.21
C ASN A 101 9.60 9.64 4.62
N PRO A 102 10.36 10.56 5.25
CA PRO A 102 10.05 11.07 6.59
C PRO A 102 8.71 11.81 6.68
N MET A 103 8.10 12.19 5.55
CA MET A 103 6.79 12.85 5.51
C MET A 103 5.62 11.88 5.68
N VAL A 104 5.85 10.57 5.53
CA VAL A 104 4.81 9.54 5.66
C VAL A 104 4.83 8.96 7.07
N ARG A 105 3.66 8.92 7.72
CA ARG A 105 3.53 8.24 9.01
C ARG A 105 3.49 6.72 8.82
N VAL A 106 4.58 6.04 9.15
CA VAL A 106 4.64 4.57 9.13
C VAL A 106 4.50 4.00 10.54
N LEU A 107 3.53 3.10 10.72
CA LEU A 107 3.15 2.48 11.99
C LEU A 107 3.21 0.95 11.90
N ALA A 108 3.55 0.31 13.01
CA ALA A 108 3.43 -1.14 13.18
C ALA A 108 2.33 -1.41 14.20
N GLU A 109 1.35 -2.24 13.83
CA GLU A 109 0.28 -2.70 14.70
C GLU A 109 0.46 -4.21 14.95
N LYS A 110 0.18 -4.62 16.19
CA LYS A 110 0.26 -6.03 16.60
C LYS A 110 -1.09 -6.72 16.42
N GLY A 111 -1.05 -8.03 16.18
CA GLY A 111 -2.19 -8.92 16.16
C GLY A 111 -2.52 -9.47 14.78
N ASN A 112 -3.75 -9.98 14.67
CA ASN A 112 -4.27 -10.63 13.48
C ASN A 112 -5.49 -9.86 12.96
N LEU A 113 -5.41 -9.39 11.72
CA LEU A 113 -6.45 -8.58 11.09
C LEU A 113 -7.83 -9.27 11.07
N ALA A 114 -7.86 -10.60 10.97
CA ALA A 114 -9.11 -11.36 11.04
C ALA A 114 -9.76 -11.32 12.43
N GLN A 115 -9.00 -11.06 13.49
CA GLN A 115 -9.49 -10.97 14.86
C GLN A 115 -9.80 -9.53 15.29
N CYS A 116 -9.44 -8.52 14.48
CA CYS A 116 -9.76 -7.13 14.78
C CYS A 116 -11.27 -6.87 14.73
N GLU A 117 -11.73 -6.01 15.65
CA GLU A 117 -13.08 -5.45 15.66
C GLU A 117 -13.36 -4.64 14.40
N MET A 118 -14.63 -4.49 14.04
CA MET A 118 -14.98 -3.82 12.78
C MET A 118 -14.61 -2.33 12.79
N GLU A 119 -14.64 -1.69 13.95
CA GLU A 119 -14.32 -0.26 14.15
C GLU A 119 -12.84 0.03 13.87
N PHE A 120 -11.97 -0.98 13.97
CA PHE A 120 -10.56 -0.83 13.62
C PHE A 120 -10.38 -0.41 12.17
N PHE A 121 -11.25 -0.90 11.28
CA PHE A 121 -11.16 -0.67 9.84
C PHE A 121 -11.50 0.78 9.45
N ASP A 122 -12.28 1.50 10.26
CA ASP A 122 -12.69 2.89 9.95
C ASP A 122 -11.51 3.87 9.85
N LYS A 123 -10.38 3.51 10.46
CA LYS A 123 -9.13 4.30 10.40
C LYS A 123 -8.53 4.34 9.00
N PHE A 124 -8.87 3.39 8.13
CA PHE A 124 -8.21 3.17 6.85
C PHE A 124 -9.11 3.52 5.67
N ASP A 125 -8.50 3.96 4.58
CA ASP A 125 -9.16 4.15 3.28
C ASP A 125 -8.93 2.94 2.38
N VAL A 126 -7.81 2.23 2.59
CA VAL A 126 -7.38 1.07 1.83
C VAL A 126 -6.87 -0.01 2.78
N VAL A 127 -7.30 -1.24 2.57
CA VAL A 127 -6.82 -2.44 3.27
C VAL A 127 -6.24 -3.40 2.24
N VAL A 128 -4.99 -3.79 2.43
CA VAL A 128 -4.26 -4.72 1.58
C VAL A 128 -3.91 -5.96 2.39
N VAL A 129 -4.24 -7.14 1.86
CA VAL A 129 -3.94 -8.42 2.50
C VAL A 129 -3.09 -9.31 1.60
N THR A 130 -2.07 -9.93 2.18
CA THR A 130 -1.23 -10.91 1.47
C THR A 130 -0.90 -12.11 2.36
N GLY A 131 -0.58 -13.25 1.76
CA GLY A 131 -0.04 -14.40 2.47
C GLY A 131 -1.02 -15.07 3.45
N CYS A 132 -2.33 -14.90 3.22
CA CYS A 132 -3.38 -15.47 4.07
C CYS A 132 -4.34 -16.36 3.27
N SER A 133 -5.12 -17.18 3.98
CA SER A 133 -6.06 -18.11 3.34
C SER A 133 -7.17 -17.37 2.57
N LEU A 134 -7.73 -17.98 1.54
CA LEU A 134 -8.88 -17.42 0.81
C LEU A 134 -10.06 -17.11 1.76
N LYS A 135 -10.30 -17.98 2.74
CA LYS A 135 -11.32 -17.77 3.78
C LYS A 135 -11.08 -16.46 4.54
N THR A 136 -9.83 -16.21 4.95
CA THR A 136 -9.44 -14.98 5.66
C THR A 136 -9.59 -13.75 4.77
N LYS A 137 -9.24 -13.83 3.48
CA LYS A 137 -9.44 -12.73 2.52
C LYS A 137 -10.91 -12.35 2.39
N ILE A 138 -11.78 -13.35 2.24
CA ILE A 138 -13.24 -13.14 2.14
C ILE A 138 -13.76 -12.51 3.44
N GLU A 139 -13.37 -13.04 4.59
CA GLU A 139 -13.79 -12.50 5.90
C GLU A 139 -13.40 -11.03 6.08
N ILE A 140 -12.14 -10.68 5.76
CA ILE A 140 -11.65 -9.30 5.88
C ILE A 140 -12.35 -8.38 4.86
N ASN A 141 -12.57 -8.83 3.63
CA ASN A 141 -13.29 -8.03 2.64
C ASN A 141 -14.74 -7.77 3.09
N GLU A 142 -15.42 -8.77 3.64
CA GLU A 142 -16.76 -8.60 4.21
C GLU A 142 -16.79 -7.61 5.38
N LYS A 143 -15.75 -7.59 6.23
CA LYS A 143 -15.63 -6.55 7.26
C LYS A 143 -15.49 -5.14 6.64
N CYS A 144 -14.70 -5.01 5.56
CA CYS A 144 -14.54 -3.73 4.84
C CYS A 144 -15.85 -3.24 4.20
N ARG A 145 -16.65 -4.15 3.61
CA ARG A 145 -17.95 -3.84 3.00
C ARG A 145 -19.02 -3.42 4.00
N LYS A 146 -18.95 -3.89 5.24
CA LYS A 146 -19.93 -3.59 6.30
C LYS A 146 -19.69 -2.23 6.98
N ARG A 147 -18.63 -1.51 6.62
CA ARG A 147 -18.35 -0.20 7.21
C ARG A 147 -19.18 0.89 6.53
N ALA A 148 -19.55 1.91 7.32
CA ALA A 148 -20.23 3.09 6.80
C ALA A 148 -19.31 3.91 5.89
N LYS A 149 -18.02 3.96 6.22
CA LYS A 149 -16.98 4.53 5.38
C LYS A 149 -16.62 3.53 4.27
N ARG A 150 -16.52 4.00 3.03
CA ARG A 150 -16.02 3.17 1.91
C ARG A 150 -14.54 2.85 2.11
N ILE A 151 -14.22 1.56 2.17
CA ILE A 151 -12.85 1.05 2.30
C ILE A 151 -12.55 0.22 1.05
N ALA A 152 -11.48 0.58 0.33
CA ALA A 152 -11.00 -0.23 -0.78
C ALA A 152 -10.24 -1.45 -0.24
N PHE A 153 -10.55 -2.63 -0.76
CA PHE A 153 -9.90 -3.87 -0.38
C PHE A 153 -9.06 -4.41 -1.52
N TYR A 154 -7.83 -4.82 -1.21
CA TYR A 154 -6.91 -5.45 -2.14
C TYR A 154 -6.40 -6.75 -1.55
N ALA A 155 -6.38 -7.80 -2.35
CA ALA A 155 -5.64 -9.01 -2.03
C ALA A 155 -4.56 -9.24 -3.07
N ILE A 156 -3.32 -9.45 -2.63
CA ILE A 156 -2.16 -9.63 -3.51
C ILE A 156 -1.47 -10.93 -3.15
N GLU A 157 -1.19 -11.75 -4.15
CA GLU A 157 -0.39 -12.96 -4.02
C GLU A 157 0.64 -13.02 -5.15
N CYS A 158 1.83 -13.50 -4.80
CA CYS A 158 2.82 -13.91 -5.78
C CYS A 158 3.31 -15.29 -5.36
N ARG A 159 3.25 -16.25 -6.28
CA ARG A 159 3.72 -17.63 -6.11
C ARG A 159 4.55 -17.99 -7.32
N ASP A 160 5.85 -18.11 -7.09
CA ASP A 160 6.85 -18.37 -8.14
C ASP A 160 6.72 -17.36 -9.29
N SER A 161 6.36 -17.83 -10.50
CA SER A 161 6.20 -17.00 -11.69
C SER A 161 4.78 -16.41 -11.86
N CYS A 162 3.87 -16.68 -10.93
CA CYS A 162 2.46 -16.30 -11.04
C CYS A 162 2.10 -15.23 -10.01
N GLY A 163 1.42 -14.18 -10.46
CA GLY A 163 0.89 -13.12 -9.61
C GLY A 163 -0.63 -13.02 -9.72
N GLU A 164 -1.29 -12.75 -8.59
CA GLU A 164 -2.72 -12.48 -8.52
C GLU A 164 -2.95 -11.17 -7.77
N ILE A 165 -3.79 -10.30 -8.34
CA ILE A 165 -4.29 -9.11 -7.66
C ILE A 165 -5.82 -9.13 -7.78
N PHE A 166 -6.49 -9.15 -6.63
CA PHE A 166 -7.91 -8.94 -6.52
C PHE A 166 -8.18 -7.55 -5.92
N VAL A 167 -9.16 -6.84 -6.48
CA VAL A 167 -9.51 -5.49 -6.06
C VAL A 167 -11.02 -5.40 -5.87
N ASP A 168 -11.44 -4.88 -4.72
CA ASP A 168 -12.82 -4.53 -4.42
C ASP A 168 -12.89 -3.07 -3.96
N LEU A 169 -13.37 -2.20 -4.86
CA LEU A 169 -13.53 -0.78 -4.59
C LEU A 169 -14.93 -0.43 -4.12
N GLN A 170 -15.84 -1.42 -4.07
CA GLN A 170 -17.27 -1.24 -3.87
C GLN A 170 -17.87 -0.27 -4.92
N ASN A 171 -18.83 0.58 -4.52
CA ASN A 171 -19.34 1.65 -5.37
C ASN A 171 -18.31 2.78 -5.47
N TYR A 172 -17.51 2.76 -6.54
CA TYR A 172 -16.42 3.72 -6.75
C TYR A 172 -16.62 4.57 -8.01
N THR A 173 -16.50 5.89 -7.85
CA THR A 173 -16.52 6.86 -8.95
C THR A 173 -15.13 7.45 -9.11
N TYR A 174 -14.67 7.58 -10.35
CA TYR A 174 -13.37 8.15 -10.68
C TYR A 174 -13.49 9.12 -11.86
N ALA A 175 -12.57 10.08 -11.91
CA ALA A 175 -12.39 10.93 -13.07
C ALA A 175 -11.43 10.22 -14.05
N GLN A 176 -11.83 10.13 -15.32
CA GLN A 176 -10.95 9.66 -16.38
C GLN A 176 -10.57 10.85 -17.26
N VAL A 177 -9.28 11.18 -17.29
CA VAL A 177 -8.78 12.17 -18.26
C VAL A 177 -8.63 11.45 -19.59
N GLN A 178 -9.55 11.71 -20.52
CA GLN A 178 -9.41 11.28 -21.90
C GLN A 178 -8.28 12.11 -22.52
N LEU A 179 -7.08 11.55 -22.59
CA LEU A 179 -6.04 12.10 -23.44
C LEU A 179 -6.54 11.99 -24.88
N LEU A 180 -6.91 13.12 -25.47
CA LEU A 180 -7.08 13.25 -26.91
C LEU A 180 -5.68 13.12 -27.52
N ILE A 181 -5.15 11.90 -27.60
CA ILE A 181 -4.03 11.61 -28.48
C ILE A 181 -4.61 11.81 -29.88
N LEU A 182 -4.34 12.99 -30.43
CA LEU A 182 -4.53 13.30 -31.83
C LEU A 182 -4.05 12.11 -32.65
N ALA A 183 -4.92 11.62 -33.52
CA ALA A 183 -4.68 10.69 -34.59
C ALA A 183 -3.20 10.63 -35.04
N LEU A 184 -2.49 9.58 -34.62
CA LEU A 184 -1.51 8.93 -35.48
C LEU A 184 -2.06 7.54 -35.77
N SER A 185 -2.96 7.54 -36.75
CA SER A 185 -3.29 6.39 -37.57
C SER A 185 -2.02 5.65 -38.02
N SER A 186 -2.08 4.33 -37.93
CA SER A 186 -1.32 3.38 -38.77
C SER A 186 0.18 3.26 -38.51
N VAL A 187 0.58 2.37 -37.59
CA VAL A 187 1.74 1.49 -37.83
C VAL A 187 1.42 0.09 -37.32
N SER A 188 1.02 -0.78 -38.24
CA SER A 188 1.14 -2.23 -38.08
C SER A 188 2.61 -2.60 -37.90
N ILE A 189 2.96 -3.27 -36.80
CA ILE A 189 4.14 -4.14 -36.76
C ILE A 189 3.67 -5.52 -36.31
N ILE A 190 3.55 -6.36 -37.34
CA ILE A 190 3.68 -7.81 -37.31
C ILE A 190 5.05 -8.17 -36.76
N LEU A 191 5.15 -9.29 -36.03
CA LEU A 191 6.16 -10.37 -36.15
C LEU A 191 6.02 -11.24 -34.89
N SER A 192 5.39 -12.41 -34.98
CA SER A 192 5.88 -13.71 -35.52
C SER A 192 6.51 -14.56 -34.43
#